data_AF-A0A2E5ABK6-F1
#
_entry.id   AF-A0A2E5ABK6-F1
#
_cell.length_a   1.000
_cell.length_b   1.000
_cell.length_c   1.000
_cell.angle_alpha   90.00
_cell.angle_beta   90.00
_cell.angle_gamma   90.00
#
_symmetry.space_group_name_H-M   'P 1'
#
loop_
_entity.id
_entity.type
_entity.pdbx_description
1 polymer ?
#
loop_
_entity_poly.entity_id
_entity_poly.type
_entity_poly.pdbx_seq_one_letter_code
_entity_poly.pdbx_strand_id
1 'polypeptide(L)'
;MMSPHVILRVVSKVLIPLIIVYGFYVHFHGEYSPGGGFQAGVVLASAIILYVLIFGLDEARKVFPPYWARVGMALGGFIYASVGFVSLMMGGKFLEYAVLHPDVSHGTGQHIGIIAVEIGVLTTVTCVMIAIFYAFAGRTPEISDEDW
;
A
#
# COMPACT_ATOMS: atom_id res chain seq x y z
N MET A 1 11.08 -31.28 -14.78
CA MET A 1 12.18 -30.83 -13.89
C MET A 1 11.52 -30.06 -12.76
N MET A 2 11.66 -30.50 -11.49
CA MET A 2 11.12 -29.73 -10.36
C MET A 2 11.89 -28.41 -10.28
N SER A 3 11.19 -27.28 -10.29
CA SER A 3 11.81 -25.96 -10.11
C SER A 3 12.62 -25.98 -8.80
N PRO A 4 13.89 -25.55 -8.77
CA PRO A 4 14.76 -25.66 -7.59
C PRO A 4 14.23 -24.99 -6.30
N HIS A 5 13.13 -24.23 -6.39
CA HIS A 5 12.55 -23.45 -5.30
C HIS A 5 11.08 -23.82 -4.98
N VAL A 6 10.70 -25.11 -5.03
CA VAL A 6 9.30 -25.54 -4.73
C VAL A 6 8.85 -25.11 -3.33
N ILE A 7 9.71 -25.26 -2.31
CA ILE A 7 9.38 -24.90 -0.93
C ILE A 7 9.07 -23.40 -0.82
N LEU A 8 9.95 -22.57 -1.35
CA LEU A 8 9.80 -21.11 -1.42
C LEU A 8 8.50 -20.69 -2.14
N ARG A 9 8.17 -21.35 -3.26
CA ARG A 9 6.92 -21.11 -4.01
C ARG A 9 5.66 -21.50 -3.23
N VAL A 10 5.70 -22.56 -2.44
CA VAL A 10 4.56 -22.99 -1.62
C VAL A 10 4.39 -22.05 -0.42
N VAL A 11 5.47 -21.77 0.31
CA VAL A 11 5.45 -20.92 1.50
C VAL A 11 5.03 -19.48 1.15
N SER A 12 5.57 -18.90 0.07
CA SER A 12 5.20 -17.55 -0.37
C SER A 12 3.71 -17.40 -0.68
N LYS A 13 3.06 -18.40 -1.28
CA LYS A 13 1.61 -18.39 -1.54
C LYS A 13 0.78 -18.33 -0.26
N VAL A 14 1.30 -18.85 0.85
CA VAL A 14 0.65 -18.76 2.17
C VAL A 14 0.99 -17.43 2.86
N LEU A 15 2.23 -16.95 2.73
CA LEU A 15 2.67 -15.71 3.38
C LEU A 15 2.06 -14.46 2.76
N ILE A 16 1.94 -14.38 1.43
CA ILE A 16 1.38 -13.20 0.73
C ILE A 16 0.02 -12.77 1.30
N PRO A 17 -1.01 -13.64 1.42
CA PRO A 17 -2.29 -13.23 2.00
C PRO A 17 -2.16 -12.82 3.47
N LEU A 18 -1.27 -13.46 4.25
CA LEU A 18 -1.02 -13.08 5.64
C LEU A 18 -0.38 -11.69 5.76
N ILE A 19 0.58 -11.36 4.88
CA ILE A 19 1.19 -10.03 4.79
C ILE A 19 0.13 -8.99 4.46
N ILE A 20 -0.77 -9.29 3.52
CA ILE A 20 -1.86 -8.38 3.13
C ILE A 20 -2.80 -8.12 4.30
N VAL A 21 -3.26 -9.17 4.97
CA VAL A 21 -4.14 -9.06 6.16
C VAL A 21 -3.43 -8.28 7.27
N TYR A 22 -2.15 -8.54 7.51
CA TYR A 22 -1.36 -7.82 8.50
C TYR A 22 -1.19 -6.33 8.14
N GLY A 23 -0.98 -6.00 6.86
CA GLY A 23 -0.92 -4.62 6.39
C GLY A 23 -2.24 -3.88 6.68
N PHE A 24 -3.39 -4.50 6.41
CA PHE A 24 -4.67 -3.91 6.78
C PHE A 24 -4.88 -3.80 8.29
N TYR A 25 -4.42 -4.78 9.06
CA TYR A 25 -4.41 -4.67 10.52
C TYR A 25 -3.61 -3.43 10.99
N VAL A 26 -2.40 -3.23 10.48
CA VAL A 26 -1.54 -2.07 10.80
C VAL A 26 -2.19 -0.75 10.41
N HIS A 27 -2.93 -0.72 9.31
CA HIS A 27 -3.67 0.47 8.88
C HIS A 27 -4.82 0.78 9.84
N PHE A 28 -5.75 -0.15 10.05
CA PHE A 28 -6.95 0.09 10.85
C PHE A 28 -6.66 0.28 12.35
N HIS A 29 -5.48 -0.14 12.84
CA HIS A 29 -5.05 0.07 14.22
C HIS A 29 -4.02 1.20 14.36
N GLY A 30 -3.75 1.97 13.30
CA GLY A 30 -2.80 3.07 13.29
C GLY A 30 -3.19 4.22 14.23
N GLU A 31 -4.48 4.39 14.53
CA GLU A 31 -4.95 5.42 15.47
C GLU A 31 -4.67 5.07 16.95
N TYR A 32 -4.54 3.78 17.27
CA TYR A 32 -4.43 3.30 18.66
C TYR A 32 -3.06 2.68 19.00
N SER A 33 -2.23 2.41 18.00
CA SER A 33 -0.95 1.72 18.14
C SER A 33 0.07 2.26 17.13
N PRO A 34 1.39 2.00 17.33
CA PRO A 34 2.39 2.36 16.32
C PRO A 34 2.06 1.72 14.97
N GLY A 35 1.75 2.54 13.96
CA GLY A 35 1.24 2.08 12.67
C GLY A 35 0.79 3.25 11.81
N GLY A 36 -0.22 3.01 10.98
CA GLY A 36 -0.81 4.00 10.09
C GLY A 36 -0.60 3.69 8.61
N GLY A 37 -1.11 4.60 7.77
CA GLY A 37 -1.16 4.40 6.31
C GLY A 37 0.20 4.15 5.66
N PHE A 38 1.27 4.82 6.12
CA PHE A 38 2.60 4.67 5.52
C PHE A 38 3.18 3.27 5.78
N GLN A 39 3.22 2.85 7.04
CA GLN A 39 3.80 1.57 7.46
C GLN A 39 2.99 0.41 6.86
N ALA A 40 1.66 0.49 6.92
CA ALA A 40 0.77 -0.45 6.25
C ALA A 40 1.05 -0.52 4.74
N GLY A 41 1.23 0.65 4.10
CA GLY A 41 1.53 0.73 2.68
C GLY A 41 2.82 0.00 2.29
N VAL A 42 3.88 0.13 3.10
CA VAL A 42 5.15 -0.59 2.94
C VAL A 42 4.96 -2.10 3.12
N VAL A 43 4.20 -2.53 4.13
CA VAL A 43 3.88 -3.95 4.36
C VAL A 43 3.15 -4.53 3.15
N LEU A 44 2.13 -3.84 2.62
CA LEU A 44 1.40 -4.30 1.43
C LEU A 44 2.31 -4.37 0.20
N ALA A 45 3.19 -3.40 -0.01
CA ALA A 45 4.16 -3.45 -1.10
C ALA A 45 5.10 -4.67 -0.99
N SER A 46 5.48 -5.05 0.24
CA SER A 46 6.33 -6.22 0.47
C SER A 46 5.72 -7.53 -0.04
N ALA A 47 4.38 -7.64 -0.08
CA ALA A 47 3.70 -8.81 -0.63
C ALA A 47 3.94 -8.96 -2.14
N ILE A 48 3.89 -7.85 -2.89
CA ILE A 48 4.19 -7.82 -4.32
C ILE A 48 5.68 -8.01 -4.56
N ILE A 49 6.55 -7.40 -3.75
CA ILE A 49 7.99 -7.58 -3.83
C ILE A 49 8.37 -9.05 -3.60
N LEU A 50 7.82 -9.69 -2.56
CA LEU A 50 8.00 -11.12 -2.31
C LEU A 50 7.53 -11.95 -3.51
N TYR A 51 6.39 -11.59 -4.13
CA TYR A 51 5.93 -12.27 -5.33
C TYR A 51 6.96 -12.16 -6.48
N VAL A 52 7.53 -10.97 -6.72
CA VAL A 52 8.58 -10.79 -7.75
C VAL A 52 9.81 -11.65 -7.46
N LEU A 53 10.28 -11.68 -6.21
CA LEU A 53 11.48 -12.45 -5.84
C LEU A 53 11.34 -13.96 -6.05
N ILE A 54 10.10 -14.49 -6.03
CA ILE A 54 9.84 -15.94 -6.08
C ILE A 54 9.34 -16.39 -7.46
N PHE A 55 8.55 -15.56 -8.13
CA PHE A 55 7.89 -15.87 -9.39
C PHE A 55 8.45 -15.10 -10.58
N GLY A 56 9.31 -14.11 -10.35
CA GLY A 56 9.90 -13.27 -11.38
C GLY A 56 9.11 -11.99 -11.64
N LEU A 57 9.81 -11.01 -12.23
CA LEU A 57 9.26 -9.68 -12.50
C LEU A 57 8.13 -9.70 -13.54
N ASP A 58 8.22 -10.56 -14.55
CA ASP A 58 7.21 -10.64 -15.61
C ASP A 58 5.90 -11.22 -15.11
N GLU A 59 5.94 -12.25 -14.25
CA GLU A 59 4.73 -12.77 -13.60
C GLU A 59 4.12 -11.72 -12.67
N ALA A 60 4.93 -10.99 -11.91
CA ALA A 60 4.44 -9.93 -11.04
C ALA A 60 3.75 -8.81 -11.82
N ARG A 61 4.30 -8.42 -12.99
CA ARG A 61 3.70 -7.41 -13.87
C ARG A 61 2.37 -7.84 -14.48
N LYS A 62 2.10 -9.15 -14.59
CA LYS A 62 0.77 -9.66 -14.98
C LYS A 62 -0.25 -9.45 -13.85
N VAL A 63 0.17 -9.65 -12.60
CA VAL A 63 -0.69 -9.49 -11.41
C VAL A 63 -0.91 -8.02 -11.08
N PHE A 64 0.15 -7.22 -11.06
CA PHE A 64 0.12 -5.78 -10.77
C PHE A 64 0.89 -4.99 -11.83
N PRO A 65 0.26 -4.70 -12.99
CA PRO A 65 0.89 -3.91 -14.05
C PRO A 65 1.45 -2.55 -13.57
N PRO A 66 2.59 -2.07 -14.12
CA PRO A 66 3.18 -0.78 -13.75
C PRO A 66 2.26 0.43 -13.90
N TYR A 67 1.25 0.33 -14.78
CA TYR A 67 0.21 1.35 -14.90
C TYR A 67 -0.62 1.50 -13.62
N TRP A 68 -0.98 0.40 -12.95
CA TRP A 68 -1.72 0.46 -11.69
C TRP A 68 -0.92 1.11 -10.57
N ALA A 69 0.40 0.87 -10.54
CA ALA A 69 1.26 1.60 -9.63
C ALA A 69 1.17 3.11 -9.90
N ARG A 70 1.29 3.54 -11.16
CA ARG A 70 1.18 4.97 -11.52
C ARG A 70 -0.17 5.60 -11.15
N VAL A 71 -1.26 4.91 -11.47
CA VAL A 71 -2.61 5.39 -11.15
C VAL A 71 -2.83 5.44 -9.65
N GLY A 72 -2.44 4.39 -8.92
CA GLY A 72 -2.61 4.31 -7.46
C GLY A 72 -1.82 5.37 -6.70
N MET A 73 -0.58 5.70 -7.15
CA MET A 73 0.19 6.81 -6.58
C MET A 73 -0.57 8.14 -6.67
N ALA A 74 -1.14 8.44 -7.85
CA ALA A 74 -1.90 9.67 -8.06
C ALA A 74 -3.24 9.65 -7.32
N LEU A 75 -3.93 8.50 -7.33
CA LEU A 75 -5.22 8.31 -6.66
C LEU A 75 -5.10 8.49 -5.14
N GLY A 76 -4.06 7.95 -4.52
CA GLY A 76 -3.86 8.11 -3.09
C GLY A 76 -3.65 9.57 -2.68
N GLY A 77 -2.83 10.32 -3.42
CA GLY A 77 -2.67 11.76 -3.23
C GLY A 77 -3.96 12.54 -3.50
N PHE A 78 -4.73 12.12 -4.50
CA PHE A 78 -6.04 12.69 -4.79
C PHE A 78 -7.05 12.46 -3.66
N ILE A 79 -7.11 11.26 -3.07
CA ILE A 79 -7.96 10.95 -1.91
C ILE A 79 -7.59 11.88 -0.75
N TYR A 80 -6.29 11.98 -0.43
CA TYR A 80 -5.78 12.85 0.64
C TYR A 80 -6.22 14.32 0.44
N ALA A 81 -5.98 14.86 -0.77
CA ALA A 81 -6.36 16.24 -1.08
C ALA A 81 -7.89 16.44 -1.05
N SER A 82 -8.65 15.46 -1.54
CA SER A 82 -10.12 15.51 -1.58
C SER A 82 -10.73 15.61 -0.19
N VAL A 83 -10.18 14.89 0.81
CA VAL A 83 -10.64 15.02 2.21
C VAL A 83 -10.49 16.47 2.68
N GLY A 84 -9.37 17.12 2.38
CA GLY A 84 -9.15 18.52 2.72
C GLY A 84 -10.09 19.49 2.00
N PHE A 85 -10.39 19.25 0.72
CA PHE A 85 -11.40 20.04 -0.02
C PHE A 85 -12.81 19.84 0.52
N VAL A 86 -13.18 18.62 0.93
CA VAL A 86 -14.46 18.34 1.58
C VAL A 86 -14.58 19.12 2.89
N SER A 87 -13.55 19.14 3.73
CA SER A 87 -13.54 19.98 4.94
C SER A 87 -13.77 21.47 4.64
N LEU A 88 -13.17 22.01 3.58
CA LEU A 88 -13.41 23.39 3.15
C LEU A 88 -14.85 23.62 2.68
N MET A 89 -15.43 22.70 1.91
CA MET A 89 -16.82 22.78 1.45
C MET A 89 -17.82 22.72 2.60
N MET A 90 -17.46 22.09 3.72
CA MET A 90 -18.25 22.02 4.95
C MET A 90 -18.06 23.24 5.86
N GLY A 91 -17.31 24.26 5.42
CA GLY A 91 -17.10 25.51 6.16
C GLY A 91 -15.96 25.46 7.18
N GLY A 92 -15.18 24.38 7.22
CA GLY A 92 -13.96 24.28 8.02
C GLY A 92 -12.72 24.79 7.29
N LYS A 93 -11.56 24.63 7.92
CA LYS A 93 -10.24 24.81 7.32
C LYS A 93 -9.81 23.53 6.58
N PHE A 94 -8.81 23.65 5.70
CA PHE A 94 -8.26 22.49 4.99
C PHE A 94 -7.77 21.44 6.00
N LEU A 95 -8.25 20.20 5.85
CA LEU A 95 -8.01 19.07 6.76
C LEU A 95 -8.48 19.29 8.21
N GLU A 96 -9.42 20.22 8.44
CA GLU A 96 -10.15 20.27 9.70
C GLU A 96 -11.20 19.16 9.71
N TYR A 97 -10.90 18.04 10.35
CA TYR A 97 -11.78 16.86 10.31
C TYR A 97 -13.00 16.96 11.22
N ALA A 98 -12.98 17.87 12.21
CA ALA A 98 -14.10 18.08 13.13
C ALA A 98 -15.41 18.42 12.38
N VAL A 99 -15.33 19.08 11.23
CA VAL A 99 -16.52 19.45 10.44
C VAL A 99 -17.12 18.28 9.65
N LEU A 100 -16.42 17.14 9.54
CA LEU A 100 -16.87 15.99 8.76
C LEU A 100 -18.03 15.22 9.41
N HIS A 101 -18.30 15.46 10.70
CA HIS A 101 -19.41 14.84 11.40
C HIS A 101 -20.02 15.83 12.41
N PRO A 102 -21.36 15.93 12.51
CA PRO A 102 -22.02 16.88 13.42
C PRO A 102 -21.85 16.52 14.90
N ASP A 103 -21.63 15.24 15.22
CA ASP A 103 -21.31 14.83 16.59
C ASP A 103 -19.84 15.14 16.91
N VAL A 104 -19.66 16.23 17.64
CA VAL A 104 -18.35 16.70 18.12
C VAL A 104 -17.93 16.00 19.42
N SER A 105 -18.87 15.38 20.14
CA SER A 105 -18.64 14.87 21.50
C SER A 105 -17.73 13.65 21.55
N HIS A 106 -17.79 12.80 20.52
CA HIS A 106 -16.98 11.59 20.40
C HIS A 106 -15.79 11.74 19.44
N GLY A 107 -15.53 12.94 18.91
CA GLY A 107 -14.47 13.15 17.93
C GLY A 107 -14.67 12.35 16.63
N THR A 108 -15.90 11.92 16.31
CA THR A 108 -16.19 11.03 15.18
C THR A 108 -15.70 11.60 13.85
N GLY A 109 -15.81 12.91 13.65
CA GLY A 109 -15.27 13.58 12.46
C GLY A 109 -13.76 13.41 12.32
N GLN A 110 -13.02 13.47 13.44
CA GLN A 110 -11.57 13.27 13.47
C GLN A 110 -11.19 11.85 13.04
N HIS A 111 -11.83 10.83 13.62
CA HIS A 111 -11.60 9.43 13.25
C HIS A 111 -11.88 9.16 11.76
N ILE A 112 -13.01 9.69 11.24
CA ILE A 112 -13.34 9.55 9.82
C ILE A 112 -12.28 10.22 8.94
N GLY A 113 -11.89 11.45 9.30
CA GLY A 113 -10.90 12.22 8.54
C GLY A 113 -9.54 11.55 8.51
N ILE A 114 -9.04 11.09 9.68
CA ILE A 114 -7.76 10.40 9.82
C ILE A 114 -7.76 9.10 9.00
N ILE A 115 -8.74 8.23 9.18
CA ILE A 115 -8.85 6.98 8.39
C ILE A 115 -8.88 7.28 6.89
N ALA A 116 -9.66 8.28 6.46
CA ALA A 116 -9.78 8.62 5.05
C ALA A 116 -8.45 9.11 4.44
N VAL A 117 -7.71 10.00 5.13
CA VAL A 117 -6.40 10.44 4.63
C VAL A 117 -5.37 9.32 4.68
N GLU A 118 -5.43 8.45 5.69
CA GLU A 118 -4.53 7.32 5.81
C GLU A 118 -4.75 6.28 4.70
N ILE A 119 -5.98 6.07 4.22
CA ILE A 119 -6.25 5.26 3.03
C ILE A 119 -5.54 5.85 1.80
N GLY A 120 -5.57 7.19 1.66
CA GLY A 120 -4.83 7.89 0.61
C GLY A 120 -3.31 7.68 0.71
N VAL A 121 -2.76 7.82 1.92
CA VAL A 121 -1.34 7.57 2.19
C VAL A 121 -0.97 6.11 1.92
N LEU A 122 -1.75 5.15 2.40
CA LEU A 122 -1.57 3.71 2.18
C LEU A 122 -1.50 3.39 0.70
N THR A 123 -2.48 3.86 -0.06
CA THR A 123 -2.56 3.63 -1.50
C THR A 123 -1.35 4.21 -2.22
N THR A 124 -0.97 5.45 -1.87
CA THR A 124 0.19 6.12 -2.46
C THR A 124 1.47 5.35 -2.16
N VAL A 125 1.73 5.04 -0.89
CA VAL A 125 2.96 4.41 -0.44
C VAL A 125 3.12 3.01 -1.01
N THR A 126 2.07 2.18 -0.98
CA THR A 126 2.11 0.85 -1.62
C THR A 126 2.51 0.95 -3.09
N CYS A 127 1.88 1.86 -3.83
CA CYS A 127 2.12 2.01 -5.25
C CYS A 127 3.49 2.62 -5.57
N VAL A 128 3.96 3.61 -4.79
CA VAL A 128 5.31 4.19 -4.92
C VAL A 128 6.36 3.12 -4.68
N MET A 129 6.23 2.32 -3.62
CA MET A 129 7.20 1.29 -3.28
C MET A 129 7.30 0.21 -4.36
N ILE A 130 6.15 -0.24 -4.90
CA ILE A 130 6.11 -1.17 -6.04
C ILE A 130 6.74 -0.55 -7.30
N ALA A 131 6.42 0.71 -7.61
CA ALA A 131 6.95 1.41 -8.77
C ALA A 131 8.47 1.57 -8.70
N ILE A 132 9.00 1.97 -7.53
CA ILE A 132 10.44 2.05 -7.28
C ILE A 132 11.07 0.68 -7.48
N PHE A 133 10.52 -0.36 -6.85
CA PHE A 133 11.06 -1.72 -6.96
C PHE A 133 11.10 -2.21 -8.42
N TYR A 134 10.02 -2.02 -9.19
CA TYR A 134 10.00 -2.38 -10.60
C TYR A 134 11.01 -1.60 -11.45
N ALA A 135 11.24 -0.33 -11.14
CA ALA A 135 12.21 0.50 -11.85
C ALA A 135 13.65 0.02 -11.62
N PHE A 136 13.97 -0.50 -10.44
CA PHE A 136 15.27 -1.08 -10.14
C PHE A 136 15.41 -2.52 -10.65
N ALA A 137 14.44 -3.39 -10.35
CA ALA A 137 14.48 -4.79 -10.74
C ALA A 137 14.51 -4.97 -12.28
N GLY A 138 13.90 -4.05 -13.03
CA GLY A 138 13.94 -4.06 -14.49
C GLY A 138 15.26 -3.60 -15.12
N ARG A 139 16.27 -3.20 -14.33
CA ARG A 139 17.58 -2.73 -14.82
C ARG A 139 18.71 -3.75 -14.66
N THR A 140 18.50 -4.81 -13.90
CA THR A 140 19.53 -5.84 -13.66
C THR A 140 19.69 -6.75 -14.87
N PRO A 141 20.93 -7.08 -15.32
CA PRO A 141 21.16 -8.21 -16.20
C PRO A 141 20.74 -9.50 -15.49
N GLU A 142 20.26 -10.50 -16.23
CA GLU A 142 19.98 -11.83 -15.66
C GLU A 142 21.22 -12.36 -14.94
N ILE A 143 21.10 -12.63 -13.64
CA ILE A 143 22.11 -13.39 -12.89
C ILE A 143 21.87 -14.85 -13.28
N SER A 144 22.88 -15.52 -13.84
CA SER A 144 22.74 -16.90 -14.28
C SER A 144 22.51 -17.82 -13.08
N ASP A 145 21.77 -18.92 -13.27
CA ASP A 145 21.54 -19.91 -12.21
C ASP A 145 22.86 -20.53 -11.67
N GLU A 146 24.00 -20.28 -12.33
CA GLU A 146 25.35 -20.72 -11.94
C GLU A 146 26.05 -19.75 -10.97
N ASP A 147 25.53 -18.52 -10.79
CA ASP A 147 26.14 -17.48 -9.95
C ASP A 147 25.55 -17.41 -8.52
N TRP A 148 24.71 -18.39 -8.15
CA TRP A 148 24.18 -18.60 -6.80
C TRP A 148 24.98 -19.68 -6.03
#